data_AF-A0A2J5P8S2-F1
#
_entry.id   AF-A0A2J5P8S2-F1
#
_cell.length_a   1.000
_cell.length_b   1.000
_cell.length_c   1.000
_cell.angle_alpha   90.00
_cell.angle_beta   90.00
_cell.angle_gamma   90.00
#
_symmetry.space_group_name_H-M   'P 1'
#
loop_
_entity.id
_entity.type
_entity.pdbx_description
1 polymer ?
#
loop_
_entity_poly.entity_id
_entity_poly.type
_entity_poly.pdbx_seq_one_letter_code
_entity_poly.pdbx_strand_id
1 'polypeptide(L)'
;MKLDFTNPDTEQVKKYLLEISKEQRISDLHFLFAGMSYSEIKNEITKCKKIAILDGKDLAYQLIINSTKDDSTLSFEDKKIIAKLLVKANLSQRKVSELLNISRPTIKKALAE
;
A
#
# COMPACT_ATOMS: atom_id res chain seq x y z
N MET A 1 7.10 4.52 36.76
CA MET A 1 7.50 4.33 35.35
C MET A 1 6.23 4.15 34.54
N LYS A 2 5.89 5.13 33.67
CA LYS A 2 4.77 5.00 32.75
C LYS A 2 5.30 4.36 31.46
N LEU A 3 4.73 3.24 31.06
CA LEU A 3 4.92 2.68 29.73
C LEU A 3 3.89 3.36 28.81
N ASP A 4 4.33 4.30 27.98
CA ASP A 4 3.52 4.83 26.89
C ASP A 4 3.71 3.94 25.67
N PHE A 5 2.64 3.23 25.28
CA PHE A 5 2.59 2.43 24.07
C PHE A 5 1.99 3.29 22.95
N THR A 6 2.82 4.10 22.31
CA THR A 6 2.41 4.84 21.12
C THR A 6 2.54 3.96 19.88
N ASN A 7 1.64 4.16 18.92
CA ASN A 7 1.77 3.53 17.61
C ASN A 7 3.05 3.99 16.91
N PRO A 8 3.62 3.14 16.03
CA PRO A 8 4.80 3.51 15.27
C PRO A 8 4.54 4.72 14.38
N ASP A 9 5.54 5.58 14.26
CA ASP A 9 5.52 6.69 13.30
C ASP A 9 5.74 6.19 11.86
N THR A 10 5.56 7.10 10.90
CA THR A 10 5.68 6.84 9.46
C THR A 10 7.02 6.18 9.07
N GLU A 11 8.14 6.65 9.62
CA GLU A 11 9.47 6.13 9.29
C GLU A 11 9.72 4.76 9.92
N GLN A 12 9.22 4.57 11.14
CA GLN A 12 9.22 3.29 11.83
C GLN A 12 8.41 2.23 11.06
N VAL A 13 7.21 2.56 10.61
CA VAL A 13 6.39 1.68 9.76
C VAL A 13 7.13 1.36 8.47
N LYS A 14 7.67 2.37 7.77
CA LYS A 14 8.41 2.19 6.51
C LYS A 14 9.59 1.24 6.68
N LYS A 15 10.40 1.42 7.73
CA LYS A 15 11.53 0.54 8.06
C LYS A 15 11.07 -0.88 8.38
N TYR A 16 10.02 -1.01 9.20
CA TYR A 16 9.46 -2.30 9.58
C TYR A 16 8.95 -3.09 8.36
N LEU A 17 8.22 -2.43 7.46
CA LEU A 17 7.75 -3.01 6.21
C LEU A 17 8.89 -3.51 5.34
N LEU A 18 9.97 -2.73 5.19
CA LEU A 18 11.15 -3.15 4.44
C LEU A 18 11.80 -4.38 5.09
N GLU A 19 11.88 -4.41 6.42
CA GLU A 19 12.49 -5.51 7.15
C GLU A 19 11.74 -6.83 6.97
N ILE A 20 10.41 -6.81 7.02
CA ILE A 20 9.60 -8.03 6.95
C ILE A 20 9.28 -8.47 5.52
N SER A 21 9.20 -7.54 4.56
CA SER A 21 8.92 -7.86 3.15
C SER A 21 10.19 -8.08 2.33
N LYS A 22 11.31 -7.43 2.70
CA LYS A 22 12.53 -7.29 1.89
C LYS A 22 12.28 -6.62 0.53
N GLU A 23 11.19 -5.86 0.39
CA GLU A 23 10.77 -5.24 -0.86
C GLU A 23 10.51 -3.73 -0.69
N GLN A 24 11.29 -2.89 -1.38
CA GLN A 24 11.15 -1.43 -1.27
C GLN A 24 9.74 -0.95 -1.64
N ARG A 25 9.14 -1.54 -2.69
CA ARG A 25 7.79 -1.21 -3.12
C ARG A 25 6.72 -1.47 -2.05
N ILE A 26 6.93 -2.40 -1.13
CA ILE A 26 6.03 -2.67 -0.01
C ILE A 26 6.26 -1.64 1.09
N SER A 27 7.52 -1.25 1.33
CA SER A 27 7.89 -0.16 2.23
C SER A 27 7.29 1.19 1.79
N ASP A 28 7.23 1.45 0.48
CA ASP A 28 6.63 2.67 -0.07
C ASP A 28 5.12 2.76 0.21
N LEU A 29 4.45 1.66 0.54
CA LEU A 29 3.03 1.59 0.93
C LEU A 29 2.79 1.82 2.44
N HIS A 30 3.77 2.35 3.18
CA HIS A 30 3.66 2.60 4.62
C HIS A 30 2.45 3.42 5.05
N PHE A 31 1.98 4.36 4.22
CA PHE A 31 0.79 5.17 4.49
C PHE A 31 -0.50 4.33 4.62
N LEU A 32 -0.55 3.12 4.05
CA LEU A 32 -1.68 2.19 4.21
C LEU A 32 -1.84 1.64 5.63
N PHE A 33 -0.82 1.82 6.47
CA PHE A 33 -0.74 1.26 7.82
C PHE A 33 -0.72 2.35 8.90
N ALA A 34 -1.04 3.59 8.52
CA ALA A 34 -1.07 4.72 9.45
C ALA A 34 -2.02 4.42 10.63
N GLY A 35 -1.52 4.58 11.86
CA GLY A 35 -2.28 4.32 13.08
C GLY A 35 -2.40 2.85 13.48
N MET A 36 -1.75 1.93 12.78
CA MET A 36 -1.66 0.51 13.17
C MET A 36 -0.44 0.25 14.06
N SER A 37 -0.59 -0.64 15.04
CA SER A 37 0.52 -1.23 15.79
C SER A 37 1.33 -2.22 14.93
N TYR A 38 2.57 -2.52 15.32
CA TYR A 38 3.39 -3.52 14.61
C TYR A 38 2.72 -4.89 14.47
N SER A 39 1.97 -5.32 15.49
CA SER A 39 1.24 -6.59 15.47
C SER A 39 0.11 -6.58 14.44
N GLU A 40 -0.64 -5.48 14.35
CA GLU A 40 -1.68 -5.30 13.34
C GLU A 40 -1.09 -5.29 11.93
N ILE A 41 -0.01 -4.54 11.72
CA ILE A 41 0.72 -4.49 10.44
C ILE A 41 1.16 -5.90 10.01
N LYS A 42 1.78 -6.65 10.91
CA LYS A 42 2.25 -8.02 10.64
C LYS A 42 1.09 -8.95 10.28
N ASN A 43 -0.02 -8.85 11.01
CA ASN A 43 -1.21 -9.67 10.76
C ASN A 43 -1.80 -9.36 9.38
N GLU A 44 -1.92 -8.07 9.03
CA GLU A 44 -2.48 -7.64 7.76
C GLU A 44 -1.61 -8.09 6.57
N ILE A 45 -0.29 -7.95 6.67
CA ILE A 45 0.65 -8.43 5.66
C ILE A 45 0.58 -9.93 5.51
N THR A 46 0.52 -10.67 6.62
CA THR A 46 0.43 -12.13 6.60
C THR A 46 -0.86 -12.58 5.91
N LYS A 47 -1.99 -11.92 6.21
CA LYS A 47 -3.28 -12.16 5.57
C LYS A 47 -3.23 -11.86 4.07
N CYS A 48 -2.73 -10.68 3.68
CA CYS A 48 -2.60 -10.29 2.28
C CYS A 48 -1.64 -11.20 1.51
N LYS A 49 -0.54 -11.64 2.12
CA LYS A 49 0.40 -12.60 1.52
C LYS A 49 -0.24 -13.95 1.24
N LYS A 50 -1.07 -14.47 2.16
CA LYS A 50 -1.82 -15.71 1.93
C LYS A 50 -2.75 -15.58 0.74
N ILE A 51 -3.52 -14.49 0.66
CA ILE A 51 -4.45 -14.23 -0.45
C ILE A 51 -3.68 -14.09 -1.77
N ALA A 52 -2.60 -13.31 -1.78
CA ALA A 52 -1.76 -13.11 -2.96
C ALA A 52 -1.22 -14.43 -3.52
N ILE A 53 -0.76 -15.34 -2.66
CA ILE A 53 -0.28 -16.67 -3.05
C ILE A 53 -1.42 -17.52 -3.63
N LEU A 54 -2.58 -17.57 -2.96
CA LEU A 54 -3.72 -18.37 -3.37
C LEU A 54 -4.30 -17.91 -4.73
N ASP A 55 -4.34 -16.60 -4.94
CA ASP A 55 -4.89 -15.99 -6.15
C ASP A 55 -3.85 -15.86 -7.29
N GLY A 56 -2.57 -16.18 -7.03
CA GLY A 56 -1.47 -15.95 -7.99
C GLY A 56 -1.27 -14.46 -8.32
N LYS A 57 -1.53 -13.57 -7.36
CA LYS A 57 -1.45 -12.11 -7.52
C LYS A 57 -0.25 -11.54 -6.77
N ASP A 58 0.08 -10.29 -7.12
CA ASP A 58 1.14 -9.55 -6.47
C ASP A 58 0.74 -9.10 -5.04
N LEU A 59 1.69 -9.16 -4.09
CA LEU A 59 1.43 -8.74 -2.70
C LEU A 59 1.10 -7.25 -2.59
N ALA A 60 1.80 -6.38 -3.34
CA ALA A 60 1.53 -4.95 -3.31
C ALA A 60 0.11 -4.68 -3.81
N TYR A 61 -0.30 -5.36 -4.88
CA TYR A 61 -1.68 -5.32 -5.37
C TYR A 61 -2.68 -5.71 -4.27
N GLN A 62 -2.43 -6.82 -3.58
CA GLN A 62 -3.36 -7.29 -2.56
C GLN A 62 -3.46 -6.35 -1.35
N LEU A 63 -2.34 -5.76 -0.92
CA LEU A 63 -2.30 -4.74 0.12
C LEU A 63 -3.16 -3.53 -0.27
N ILE A 64 -2.96 -3.03 -1.48
CA ILE A 64 -3.71 -1.88 -2.02
C ILE A 64 -5.21 -2.19 -2.05
N ILE A 65 -5.62 -3.32 -2.63
CA ILE A 65 -7.06 -3.67 -2.72
C ILE A 65 -7.70 -3.81 -1.34
N ASN A 66 -6.96 -4.32 -0.36
CA ASN A 66 -7.49 -4.49 0.98
C ASN A 66 -7.62 -3.15 1.71
N SER A 67 -6.72 -2.20 1.47
CA SER A 67 -6.73 -0.87 2.08
C SER A 67 -7.66 0.14 1.36
N THR A 68 -7.82 0.04 0.04
CA THR A 68 -8.62 1.00 -0.76
C THR A 68 -10.13 0.75 -0.67
N LYS A 69 -10.60 -0.12 0.24
CA LYS A 69 -12.03 -0.33 0.45
C LYS A 69 -12.72 0.90 1.06
N ASP A 70 -11.95 1.71 1.79
CA ASP A 70 -12.38 3.01 2.31
C ASP A 70 -11.56 4.14 1.65
N ASP A 71 -12.08 4.64 0.53
CA ASP A 71 -11.44 5.61 -0.37
C ASP A 71 -11.21 7.01 0.29
N SER A 72 -11.69 7.20 1.52
CA SER A 72 -11.72 8.48 2.25
C SER A 72 -10.41 8.88 2.95
N THR A 73 -9.41 8.00 3.00
CA THR A 73 -8.18 8.22 3.78
C THR A 73 -6.93 8.48 2.94
N LEU A 74 -6.99 8.28 1.62
CA LEU A 74 -5.82 8.39 0.75
C LEU A 74 -5.65 9.79 0.17
N SER A 75 -4.48 10.39 0.37
CA SER A 75 -4.15 11.66 -0.27
C SER A 75 -3.95 11.49 -1.78
N PHE A 76 -3.98 12.61 -2.51
CA PHE A 76 -3.72 12.57 -3.96
C PHE A 76 -2.31 12.06 -4.30
N GLU A 77 -1.31 12.37 -3.49
CA GLU A 77 0.05 11.86 -3.68
C GLU A 77 0.15 10.36 -3.41
N ASP A 78 -0.53 9.86 -2.37
CA ASP A 78 -0.62 8.42 -2.11
C ASP A 78 -1.27 7.69 -3.29
N LYS A 79 -2.34 8.26 -3.85
CA LYS A 79 -3.00 7.72 -5.06
C LYS A 79 -2.05 7.68 -6.26
N LYS A 80 -1.14 8.64 -6.43
CA LYS A 80 -0.11 8.55 -7.49
C LYS A 80 0.87 7.41 -7.23
N ILE A 81 1.37 7.26 -5.99
CA ILE A 81 2.28 6.18 -5.63
C ILE A 81 1.63 4.83 -5.92
N ILE A 82 0.39 4.64 -5.45
CA ILE A 82 -0.41 3.44 -5.71
C ILE A 82 -0.56 3.23 -7.22
N ALA A 83 -0.89 4.26 -7.99
CA ALA A 83 -1.06 4.15 -9.44
C ALA A 83 0.21 3.64 -10.14
N LYS A 84 1.39 4.17 -9.78
CA LYS A 84 2.67 3.70 -10.34
C LYS A 84 2.90 2.22 -10.01
N LEU A 85 2.62 1.81 -8.77
CA LEU A 85 2.81 0.43 -8.31
C LEU A 85 1.86 -0.56 -9.00
N LEU A 86 0.59 -0.20 -9.15
CA LEU A 86 -0.40 -1.05 -9.80
C LEU A 86 -0.10 -1.25 -11.29
N VAL A 87 0.31 -0.19 -11.99
CA VAL A 87 0.70 -0.32 -13.40
C VAL A 87 1.94 -1.19 -13.56
N LYS A 88 2.93 -1.05 -12.67
CA LYS A 88 4.10 -1.96 -12.62
C LYS A 88 3.72 -3.42 -12.31
N ALA A 89 2.64 -3.63 -11.56
CA ALA A 89 2.05 -4.94 -11.30
C ALA A 89 1.16 -5.46 -12.46
N ASN A 90 1.34 -4.93 -13.68
CA ASN A 90 0.61 -5.28 -14.90
C ASN A 90 -0.91 -4.97 -14.90
N LEU A 91 -1.39 -4.07 -14.04
CA LEU A 91 -2.75 -3.57 -14.18
C LEU A 91 -2.85 -2.53 -15.29
N SER A 92 -3.92 -2.64 -16.09
CA SER A 92 -4.25 -1.61 -17.08
C SER A 92 -4.55 -0.26 -16.40
N GLN A 93 -4.14 0.85 -17.03
CA GLN A 93 -4.44 2.19 -16.53
C GLN A 93 -5.94 2.45 -16.38
N ARG A 94 -6.79 1.76 -17.17
CA ARG A 94 -8.24 1.78 -17.01
C ARG A 94 -8.65 1.23 -15.65
N LYS A 95 -8.15 0.04 -15.29
CA LYS A 95 -8.45 -0.60 -14.00
C LYS A 95 -7.95 0.23 -12.82
N VAL A 96 -6.78 0.86 -12.96
CA VAL A 96 -6.20 1.75 -11.95
C VAL A 96 -7.04 3.02 -11.78
N SER A 97 -7.54 3.59 -12.88
CA SER A 97 -8.43 4.76 -12.87
C SER A 97 -9.73 4.46 -12.14
N GLU A 98 -10.34 3.31 -12.40
CA GLU A 98 -11.54 2.82 -11.71
C GLU A 98 -11.27 2.60 -10.21
N LEU A 99 -10.14 2.00 -9.85
CA LEU A 99 -9.83 1.64 -8.46
C LEU A 99 -9.51 2.84 -7.57
N LEU A 100 -8.78 3.83 -8.09
CA LEU A 100 -8.30 4.96 -7.30
C LEU A 100 -9.14 6.23 -7.47
N ASN A 101 -10.13 6.16 -8.37
CA ASN A 101 -10.96 7.30 -8.76
C ASN A 101 -10.13 8.52 -9.21
N ILE A 102 -9.10 8.27 -10.04
CA ILE A 102 -8.26 9.32 -10.65
C ILE A 102 -8.25 9.17 -12.16
N SER A 103 -8.07 10.29 -12.88
CA SER A 103 -8.11 10.29 -14.34
C SER A 103 -6.93 9.53 -14.97
N ARG A 104 -7.17 8.87 -16.11
CA ARG A 104 -6.10 8.24 -16.92
C ARG A 104 -4.97 9.21 -17.31
N PRO A 105 -5.23 10.48 -17.70
CA PRO A 105 -4.17 11.48 -17.88
C PRO A 105 -3.30 11.69 -16.63
N THR A 106 -3.90 11.72 -15.45
CA THR A 106 -3.17 11.83 -14.17
C THR A 106 -2.24 10.63 -13.97
N ILE A 107 -2.74 9.42 -14.23
CA ILE A 107 -1.93 8.18 -14.14
C ILE A 107 -0.76 8.25 -15.11
N LYS A 108 -1.01 8.65 -16.37
CA LYS A 108 0.05 8.79 -17.38
C LYS A 108 1.11 9.80 -16.96
N LYS A 109 0.70 10.94 -16.38
CA LYS A 109 1.62 11.96 -15.87
C LYS A 109 2.46 11.40 -14.72
N ALA A 110 1.84 10.73 -13.76
CA ALA A 110 2.55 10.11 -12.64
C ALA A 110 3.59 9.08 -13.12
N LEU A 111 3.31 8.31 -14.18
CA LEU A 111 4.28 7.35 -14.73
C LEU A 111 5.48 8.00 -15.46
N ALA A 112 5.37 9.27 -15.86
CA ALA A 112 6.43 10.01 -16.55
C ALA A 112 7.33 10.83 -15.59
N GLU A 113 6.90 10.97 -14.33
CA GLU A 113 7.67 11.54 -13.22
C GLU A 113 8.54 10.46 -12.55
#